data_AF-A0A2I0R2W3-F1
#
_entry.id   AF-A0A2I0R2W3-F1
#
_cell.length_a   1.000
_cell.length_b   1.000
_cell.length_c   1.000
_cell.angle_alpha   90.00
_cell.angle_beta   90.00
_cell.angle_gamma   90.00
#
_symmetry.space_group_name_H-M   'P 1'
#
loop_
_entity.id
_entity.type
_entity.pdbx_description
1 polymer ?
#
loop_
_entity_poly.entity_id
_entity_poly.type
_entity_poly.pdbx_seq_one_letter_code
_entity_poly.pdbx_strand_id
1 'polypeptide(L)'
;MKKILYYGLLTVLLSACGSNRIAIENSQNVIFEYDKNRPINYGDTLSVAFYNVNTAGERIDISKNLQMKVQGDGLDYDWKEQMLYINKRPEQKDIDEIPFLIVIKEKGDSITYSQKVKLNFSGQLTIDLAGKSGKKGFDKLPRLRPVLLTEGKTGKDGDNGEHGEDAQAARLHIWKEDDMCYVRTEIIGEKTAYYYQTINKDNIVIDASGGDGGDGGNGGDGSRGSKGKIVEDKKYSPGDGGDGGNGGDAGNGGNGAAVEVIVHPNAQEILSRLVILNKGGEVGEAGDFGEPGKGGKPAAGQKDGKDGKQGHKGAEGKPGKDGPTPVIKTGSFDFNKW
;
A
#
# COMPACT_ATOMS: atom_id res chain seq x y z
N MET A 1 -13.37 17.00 -61.84
CA MET A 1 -12.00 16.97 -61.30
C MET A 1 -11.88 18.00 -60.18
N LYS A 2 -11.54 17.55 -58.96
CA LYS A 2 -10.84 18.23 -57.84
C LYS A 2 -11.19 19.71 -57.57
N LYS A 3 -11.60 20.14 -56.38
CA LYS A 3 -10.92 19.97 -55.10
C LYS A 3 -11.90 20.07 -53.93
N ILE A 4 -11.84 19.09 -53.03
CA ILE A 4 -12.42 19.10 -51.69
C ILE A 4 -11.53 19.96 -50.81
N LEU A 5 -12.10 20.98 -50.15
CA LEU A 5 -11.41 21.76 -49.13
C LEU A 5 -11.84 21.23 -47.75
N TYR A 6 -10.97 20.45 -47.14
CA TYR A 6 -11.10 19.98 -45.75
C TYR A 6 -10.89 21.16 -44.80
N TYR A 7 -11.95 21.59 -44.12
CA TYR A 7 -11.81 22.33 -42.87
C TYR A 7 -11.57 21.32 -41.75
N GLY A 8 -10.31 21.18 -41.35
CA GLY A 8 -9.90 20.40 -40.20
C GLY A 8 -10.42 21.05 -38.92
N LEU A 9 -11.45 20.44 -38.34
CA LEU A 9 -11.87 20.66 -36.96
C LEU A 9 -10.81 20.02 -36.07
N LEU A 10 -9.81 20.81 -35.66
CA LEU A 10 -8.83 20.41 -34.66
C LEU A 10 -9.50 20.47 -33.28
N THR A 11 -10.25 19.44 -32.91
CA THR A 11 -10.67 19.20 -31.53
C THR A 11 -9.44 18.87 -30.71
N VAL A 12 -8.89 19.88 -30.03
CA VAL A 12 -7.94 19.69 -28.93
C VAL A 12 -8.71 19.02 -27.80
N LEU A 13 -8.56 17.70 -27.68
CA LEU A 13 -8.83 16.97 -26.45
C LEU A 13 -7.81 17.44 -25.41
N LEU A 14 -8.14 18.52 -24.70
CA LEU A 14 -7.54 18.79 -23.41
C LEU A 14 -8.03 17.70 -22.46
N SER A 15 -7.27 16.61 -22.36
CA SER A 15 -7.27 15.76 -21.17
C SER A 15 -6.89 16.66 -20.00
N ALA A 16 -7.93 17.16 -19.32
CA ALA A 16 -7.81 17.98 -18.14
C ALA A 16 -7.20 17.15 -17.01
N CYS A 17 -5.88 17.18 -16.90
CA CYS A 17 -5.19 17.06 -15.61
C CYS A 17 -5.47 18.35 -14.81
N GLY A 18 -6.73 18.55 -14.43
CA GLY A 18 -7.17 19.58 -13.51
C GLY A 18 -7.71 18.88 -12.28
N SER A 19 -7.05 19.05 -11.14
CA SER A 19 -7.66 18.73 -9.84
C SER A 19 -8.88 19.64 -9.69
N ASN A 20 -10.05 19.19 -10.15
CA ASN A 20 -11.30 19.91 -10.00
C ASN A 20 -11.59 19.95 -8.52
N ARG A 21 -11.25 21.08 -7.89
CA ARG A 21 -11.55 21.31 -6.49
C ARG A 21 -13.07 21.26 -6.32
N ILE A 22 -13.53 20.39 -5.43
CA ILE A 22 -14.93 20.25 -5.09
C ILE A 22 -15.21 21.30 -4.01
N ALA A 23 -16.12 22.20 -4.32
CA ALA A 23 -16.71 23.12 -3.36
C ALA A 23 -17.78 22.36 -2.57
N ILE A 24 -17.57 22.16 -1.27
CA ILE A 24 -18.44 21.28 -0.46
C ILE A 24 -19.88 21.81 -0.39
N GLU A 25 -20.08 23.12 -0.46
CA GLU A 25 -21.40 23.77 -0.48
C GLU A 25 -22.21 23.44 -1.73
N ASN A 26 -21.53 23.06 -2.82
CA ASN A 26 -22.17 22.67 -4.06
C ASN A 26 -22.38 21.16 -4.16
N SER A 27 -21.91 20.38 -3.19
CA SER A 27 -22.00 18.93 -3.17
C SER A 27 -23.36 18.48 -2.63
N GLN A 28 -24.22 17.88 -3.48
CA GLN A 28 -25.53 17.37 -3.04
C GLN A 28 -25.51 15.88 -2.72
N ASN A 29 -24.80 15.09 -3.53
CA ASN A 29 -24.73 13.64 -3.38
C ASN A 29 -23.41 13.11 -3.93
N VAL A 30 -23.06 11.88 -3.56
CA VAL A 30 -22.07 11.08 -4.26
C VAL A 30 -22.71 9.79 -4.77
N ILE A 31 -22.46 9.47 -6.04
CA ILE A 31 -22.85 8.21 -6.65
C ILE A 31 -21.65 7.27 -6.58
N PHE A 32 -21.87 6.07 -6.02
CA PHE A 32 -20.91 4.97 -6.00
C PHE A 32 -21.30 3.94 -7.05
N GLU A 33 -20.41 3.67 -8.00
CA GLU A 33 -20.61 2.71 -9.08
C GLU A 33 -19.58 1.58 -9.02
N TYR A 34 -20.06 0.36 -9.21
CA TYR A 34 -19.30 -0.87 -9.36
C TYR A 34 -20.17 -1.88 -10.12
N ASP A 35 -19.56 -2.89 -10.74
CA ASP A 35 -20.31 -3.97 -11.38
C ASP A 35 -20.97 -4.85 -10.30
N LYS A 36 -22.30 -4.85 -10.24
CA LYS A 36 -23.09 -5.63 -9.27
C LYS A 36 -23.35 -7.06 -9.72
N ASN A 37 -23.12 -7.36 -11.01
CA ASN A 37 -23.41 -8.66 -11.61
C ASN A 37 -22.20 -9.59 -11.58
N ARG A 38 -20.99 -9.08 -11.32
CA ARG A 38 -19.82 -9.94 -11.12
C ARG A 38 -19.90 -10.70 -9.80
N PRO A 39 -19.17 -11.80 -9.66
CA PRO A 39 -18.95 -12.43 -8.37
C PRO A 39 -18.24 -11.49 -7.39
N ILE A 40 -18.77 -11.38 -6.16
CA ILE A 40 -18.23 -10.53 -5.08
C ILE A 40 -18.31 -11.26 -3.76
N ASN A 41 -17.22 -11.29 -3.00
CA ASN A 41 -17.16 -11.85 -1.65
C ASN A 41 -16.13 -11.10 -0.77
N TYR A 42 -15.94 -11.53 0.48
CA TYR A 42 -14.88 -11.04 1.35
C TYR A 42 -13.49 -11.35 0.78
N GLY A 43 -12.58 -10.40 0.95
CA GLY A 43 -11.23 -10.42 0.40
C GLY A 43 -11.16 -10.18 -1.11
N ASP A 44 -12.26 -9.78 -1.75
CA ASP A 44 -12.29 -9.37 -3.15
C ASP A 44 -11.83 -7.91 -3.32
N THR A 45 -11.42 -7.58 -4.55
CA THR A 45 -11.09 -6.22 -4.98
C THR A 45 -12.00 -5.79 -6.13
N LEU A 46 -12.64 -4.64 -5.97
CA LEU A 46 -13.58 -4.09 -6.93
C LEU A 46 -12.98 -2.89 -7.66
N SER A 47 -13.10 -2.86 -8.99
CA SER A 47 -12.97 -1.60 -9.72
C SER A 47 -14.21 -0.76 -9.46
N VAL A 48 -14.01 0.48 -9.01
CA VAL A 48 -15.07 1.37 -8.56
C VAL A 48 -14.92 2.76 -9.13
N ALA A 49 -16.01 3.50 -9.18
CA ALA A 49 -15.99 4.92 -9.52
C ALA A 49 -16.91 5.72 -8.59
N PHE A 50 -16.49 6.94 -8.29
CA PHE A 50 -17.20 7.86 -7.42
C PHE A 50 -17.49 9.15 -8.16
N TYR A 51 -18.75 9.60 -8.11
CA TYR A 51 -19.17 10.81 -8.80
C TYR A 51 -19.89 11.77 -7.86
N ASN A 52 -19.37 12.97 -7.74
CA ASN A 52 -20.09 14.05 -7.08
C ASN A 52 -21.22 14.54 -7.97
N VAL A 53 -22.41 14.71 -7.38
CA VAL A 53 -23.53 15.40 -8.04
C VAL A 53 -23.66 16.76 -7.41
N ASN A 54 -23.48 17.80 -8.21
CA ASN A 54 -23.52 19.17 -7.73
C ASN A 54 -24.96 19.72 -7.64
N THR A 55 -25.12 20.95 -7.15
CA THR A 55 -26.42 21.63 -7.04
C THR A 55 -27.13 21.88 -8.37
N ALA A 56 -26.41 21.87 -9.49
CA ALA A 56 -26.96 21.93 -10.83
C ALA A 56 -27.32 20.55 -11.41
N GLY A 57 -27.07 19.46 -10.67
CA GLY A 57 -27.29 18.09 -11.11
C GLY A 57 -26.18 17.52 -12.01
N GLU A 58 -25.07 18.24 -12.18
CA GLU A 58 -23.95 17.76 -12.98
C GLU A 58 -23.15 16.70 -12.22
N ARG A 59 -22.70 15.68 -12.97
CA ARG A 59 -21.93 14.55 -12.46
C ARG A 59 -20.44 14.78 -12.71
N ILE A 60 -19.66 14.90 -11.64
CA ILE A 60 -18.22 15.13 -11.67
C ILE A 60 -17.51 13.90 -11.12
N ASP A 61 -16.58 13.31 -11.89
CA ASP A 61 -15.76 12.20 -11.40
C ASP A 61 -14.81 12.69 -10.30
N ILE A 62 -14.88 12.05 -9.13
CA ILE A 62 -14.07 12.35 -7.97
C ILE A 62 -13.23 11.16 -7.50
N SER A 63 -13.17 10.09 -8.30
CA SER A 63 -12.49 8.84 -7.94
C SER A 63 -11.02 9.05 -7.56
N LYS A 64 -10.32 9.95 -8.26
CA LYS A 64 -8.90 10.29 -8.00
C LYS A 64 -8.71 11.60 -7.22
N ASN A 65 -9.78 12.18 -6.68
CA ASN A 65 -9.73 13.49 -6.06
C ASN A 65 -9.15 13.41 -4.64
N LEU A 66 -8.07 14.17 -4.37
CA LEU A 66 -7.39 14.19 -3.07
C LEU A 66 -8.23 14.73 -1.92
N GLN A 67 -9.33 15.44 -2.20
CA GLN A 67 -10.29 15.89 -1.18
C GLN A 67 -11.19 14.75 -0.69
N MET A 68 -11.35 13.68 -1.48
CA MET A 68 -12.20 12.55 -1.16
C MET A 68 -11.43 11.51 -0.34
N LYS A 69 -12.09 10.97 0.67
CA LYS A 69 -11.65 9.79 1.41
C LYS A 69 -12.79 8.80 1.55
N VAL A 70 -12.49 7.52 1.38
CA VAL A 70 -13.39 6.42 1.75
C VAL A 70 -13.06 6.03 3.19
N GLN A 71 -14.09 5.87 4.01
CA GLN A 71 -13.98 5.45 5.41
C GLN A 71 -15.01 4.36 5.68
N GLY A 72 -14.56 3.13 5.90
CA GLY A 72 -15.41 2.00 6.25
C GLY A 72 -14.60 0.97 7.01
N ASP A 73 -15.25 0.25 7.92
CA ASP A 73 -14.58 -0.83 8.62
C ASP A 73 -14.30 -1.99 7.64
N GLY A 74 -13.03 -2.34 7.51
CA GLY A 74 -12.57 -3.37 6.57
C GLY A 74 -12.72 -3.01 5.09
N LEU A 75 -12.73 -1.72 4.73
CA LEU A 75 -12.62 -1.28 3.35
C LEU A 75 -11.40 -0.38 3.17
N ASP A 76 -10.61 -0.66 2.14
CA ASP A 76 -9.50 0.19 1.72
C ASP A 76 -9.70 0.63 0.27
N TYR A 77 -9.46 1.91 -0.01
CA TYR A 77 -9.64 2.48 -1.34
C TYR A 77 -8.31 3.01 -1.88
N ASP A 78 -7.82 2.36 -2.91
CA ASP A 78 -6.71 2.87 -3.71
C ASP A 78 -7.25 3.83 -4.78
N TRP A 79 -7.10 5.12 -4.51
CA TRP A 79 -7.53 6.19 -5.42
C TRP A 79 -6.69 6.30 -6.70
N LYS A 80 -5.47 5.73 -6.75
CA LYS A 80 -4.65 5.77 -7.96
C LYS A 80 -5.16 4.77 -8.98
N GLU A 81 -5.45 3.56 -8.51
CA GLU A 81 -5.93 2.43 -9.31
C GLU A 81 -7.45 2.34 -9.38
N GLN A 82 -8.18 3.13 -8.57
CA GLN A 82 -9.64 3.12 -8.45
C GLN A 82 -10.17 1.74 -8.02
N MET A 83 -9.49 1.16 -7.04
CA MET A 83 -9.75 -0.18 -6.52
C MET A 83 -10.22 -0.12 -5.06
N LEU A 84 -11.32 -0.79 -4.75
CA LEU A 84 -11.85 -0.94 -3.39
C LEU A 84 -11.63 -2.37 -2.90
N TYR A 85 -10.81 -2.54 -1.86
CA TYR A 85 -10.48 -3.81 -1.24
C TYR A 85 -11.46 -4.11 -0.10
N ILE A 86 -12.00 -5.34 -0.05
CA ILE A 86 -13.00 -5.77 0.93
C ILE A 86 -12.34 -6.65 2.01
N ASN A 87 -11.62 -6.03 2.95
CA ASN A 87 -10.94 -6.70 4.05
C ASN A 87 -11.79 -6.76 5.34
N LYS A 88 -13.11 -6.85 5.19
CA LYS A 88 -14.06 -6.89 6.31
C LYS A 88 -13.93 -8.20 7.07
N ARG A 89 -13.77 -8.09 8.40
CA ARG A 89 -13.88 -9.19 9.36
C ARG A 89 -15.26 -9.16 10.03
N PRO A 90 -16.28 -9.84 9.48
CA PRO A 90 -17.64 -9.80 10.01
C PRO A 90 -17.75 -10.51 11.38
N GLU A 91 -18.28 -9.85 12.40
CA GLU A 91 -18.48 -10.44 13.75
C GLU A 91 -19.81 -11.19 13.88
N GLN A 92 -20.62 -11.21 12.83
CA GLN A 92 -21.93 -11.86 12.75
C GLN A 92 -22.08 -12.54 11.39
N LYS A 93 -22.91 -13.59 11.34
CA LYS A 93 -23.29 -14.26 10.08
C LYS A 93 -24.14 -13.32 9.21
N ASP A 94 -24.25 -13.66 7.93
CA ASP A 94 -25.22 -13.10 7.00
C ASP A 94 -25.08 -11.60 6.71
N ILE A 95 -23.86 -11.07 6.81
CA ILE A 95 -23.56 -9.67 6.50
C ILE A 95 -23.29 -9.50 4.99
N ASP A 96 -24.34 -9.21 4.22
CA ASP A 96 -24.27 -9.01 2.75
C ASP A 96 -24.12 -7.55 2.32
N GLU A 97 -24.26 -6.60 3.24
CA GLU A 97 -24.08 -5.17 2.97
C GLU A 97 -22.99 -4.59 3.88
N ILE A 98 -21.92 -4.07 3.28
CA ILE A 98 -20.83 -3.41 4.02
C ILE A 98 -21.01 -1.89 3.88
N PRO A 99 -21.40 -1.19 4.95
CA PRO A 99 -21.59 0.25 4.92
C PRO A 99 -20.24 0.98 4.96
N PHE A 100 -20.17 2.12 4.29
CA PHE A 100 -19.02 3.02 4.35
C PHE A 100 -19.42 4.46 4.09
N LEU A 101 -18.50 5.36 4.38
CA LEU A 101 -18.66 6.80 4.27
C LEU A 101 -17.70 7.33 3.21
N ILE A 102 -18.20 8.23 2.37
CA ILE A 102 -17.39 9.07 1.50
C ILE A 102 -17.31 10.44 2.14
N VAL A 103 -16.10 10.84 2.52
CA VAL A 103 -15.83 12.13 3.17
C VAL A 103 -15.11 13.03 2.19
N ILE A 104 -15.71 14.18 1.86
CA ILE A 104 -15.08 15.22 1.04
C ILE A 104 -14.66 16.36 1.97
N LYS A 105 -13.35 16.69 1.96
CA LYS A 105 -12.78 17.72 2.85
C LYS A 105 -12.40 18.99 2.09
N GLU A 106 -12.70 20.13 2.70
CA GLU A 106 -12.29 21.44 2.22
C GLU A 106 -11.95 22.34 3.41
N LYS A 107 -10.68 22.78 3.50
CA LYS A 107 -10.18 23.81 4.42
C LYS A 107 -10.87 23.89 5.81
N GLY A 108 -10.88 22.79 6.55
CA GLY A 108 -11.40 22.72 7.92
C GLY A 108 -12.83 22.18 8.03
N ASP A 109 -13.55 22.15 6.91
CA ASP A 109 -14.90 21.59 6.80
C ASP A 109 -14.91 20.26 6.06
N SER A 110 -15.99 19.51 6.23
CA SER A 110 -16.21 18.26 5.52
C SER A 110 -17.70 17.94 5.34
N ILE A 111 -18.02 17.29 4.23
CA ILE A 111 -19.33 16.68 3.99
C ILE A 111 -19.17 15.16 3.84
N THR A 112 -20.17 14.42 4.29
CA THR A 112 -20.13 12.95 4.35
C THR A 112 -21.36 12.34 3.68
N TYR A 113 -21.15 11.31 2.86
CA TYR A 113 -22.20 10.53 2.21
C TYR A 113 -22.10 9.06 2.61
N SER A 114 -23.22 8.49 3.03
CA SER A 114 -23.30 7.05 3.35
C SER A 114 -23.50 6.24 2.08
N GLN A 115 -22.76 5.14 1.96
CA GLN A 115 -22.79 4.20 0.85
C GLN A 115 -22.72 2.77 1.37
N LYS A 116 -22.97 1.82 0.47
CA LYS A 116 -22.82 0.39 0.76
C LYS A 116 -22.33 -0.37 -0.45
N VAL A 117 -21.47 -1.35 -0.22
CA VAL A 117 -21.16 -2.41 -1.18
C VAL A 117 -21.98 -3.65 -0.80
N LYS A 118 -22.59 -4.30 -1.80
CA LYS A 118 -23.40 -5.50 -1.61
C LYS A 118 -22.62 -6.71 -2.09
N LEU A 119 -22.49 -7.70 -1.22
CA LEU A 119 -21.91 -9.00 -1.52
C LEU A 119 -22.99 -9.93 -2.07
N ASN A 120 -22.61 -10.76 -3.03
CA ASN A 120 -23.47 -11.85 -3.53
C ASN A 120 -22.90 -13.24 -3.21
N PHE A 121 -21.77 -13.29 -2.49
CA PHE A 121 -21.09 -14.48 -1.98
C PHE A 121 -20.69 -15.51 -3.04
N SER A 122 -20.74 -15.13 -4.32
CA SER A 122 -20.41 -16.02 -5.45
C SER A 122 -18.95 -15.89 -5.89
N GLY A 123 -18.24 -14.86 -5.41
CA GLY A 123 -16.80 -14.69 -5.63
C GLY A 123 -15.96 -15.67 -4.82
N GLN A 124 -14.66 -15.70 -5.11
CA GLN A 124 -13.67 -16.34 -4.24
C GLN A 124 -13.78 -15.77 -2.84
N LEU A 125 -13.83 -16.64 -1.83
CA LEU A 125 -13.73 -16.21 -0.44
C LEU A 125 -12.25 -16.20 -0.04
N THR A 126 -11.72 -15.04 0.33
CA THR A 126 -10.39 -14.92 0.92
C THR A 126 -10.51 -14.46 2.37
N ILE A 127 -9.97 -15.26 3.29
CA ILE A 127 -9.86 -14.94 4.71
C ILE A 127 -8.44 -14.45 4.94
N ASP A 128 -8.31 -13.13 5.09
CA ASP A 128 -7.02 -12.45 5.24
C ASP A 128 -6.55 -12.41 6.71
N LEU A 129 -5.56 -13.26 6.98
CA LEU A 129 -4.79 -13.35 8.22
C LEU A 129 -3.32 -12.96 7.98
N ALA A 130 -3.00 -12.42 6.80
CA ALA A 130 -1.64 -12.15 6.39
C ALA A 130 -1.02 -11.01 7.22
N GLY A 131 0.29 -11.06 7.36
CA GLY A 131 1.08 -9.96 7.90
C GLY A 131 1.16 -8.81 6.90
N LYS A 132 1.10 -7.57 7.38
CA LYS A 132 1.29 -6.41 6.51
C LYS A 132 2.74 -6.31 6.07
N SER A 133 2.95 -5.97 4.81
CA SER A 133 4.29 -5.67 4.30
C SER A 133 4.83 -4.38 4.91
N GLY A 134 6.12 -4.37 5.20
CA GLY A 134 6.86 -3.21 5.66
C GLY A 134 6.97 -2.14 4.58
N LYS A 135 6.92 -0.87 4.98
CA LYS A 135 7.11 0.25 4.05
C LYS A 135 8.57 0.38 3.62
N LYS A 136 8.73 0.76 2.36
CA LYS A 136 10.00 1.20 1.80
C LYS A 136 10.50 2.48 2.49
N GLY A 137 11.78 2.49 2.85
CA GLY A 137 12.50 3.67 3.30
C GLY A 137 12.67 4.70 2.18
N PHE A 138 12.69 5.99 2.54
CA PHE A 138 12.84 7.05 1.55
C PHE A 138 14.30 7.27 1.15
N ASP A 139 14.53 7.27 -0.15
CA ASP A 139 15.75 7.78 -0.77
C ASP A 139 15.98 9.24 -0.39
N LYS A 140 17.25 9.60 -0.15
CA LYS A 140 17.62 10.99 0.06
C LYS A 140 18.25 11.58 -1.18
N LEU A 141 17.76 12.77 -1.53
CA LEU A 141 18.31 13.54 -2.62
C LEU A 141 19.74 14.01 -2.29
N PRO A 142 20.58 14.18 -3.33
CA PRO A 142 21.84 14.91 -3.23
C PRO A 142 21.63 16.27 -2.58
N ARG A 143 22.57 16.70 -1.74
CA ARG A 143 22.50 18.05 -1.17
C ARG A 143 23.10 19.06 -2.13
N LEU A 144 22.40 20.17 -2.35
CA LEU A 144 22.99 21.29 -3.09
C LEU A 144 24.00 22.02 -2.22
N ARG A 145 25.16 22.33 -2.82
CA ARG A 145 26.18 23.15 -2.18
C ARG A 145 25.60 24.55 -1.87
N PRO A 146 25.72 25.05 -0.63
CA PRO A 146 25.30 26.41 -0.31
C PRO A 146 26.15 27.44 -1.05
N VAL A 147 25.51 28.45 -1.63
CA VAL A 147 26.18 29.51 -2.39
C VAL A 147 27.22 30.26 -1.55
N LEU A 148 26.99 30.35 -0.24
CA LEU A 148 27.82 31.12 0.70
C LEU A 148 28.84 30.27 1.47
N LEU A 149 28.79 28.93 1.41
CA LEU A 149 29.73 28.08 2.15
C LEU A 149 30.84 27.55 1.24
N THR A 150 32.04 27.44 1.82
CA THR A 150 33.20 26.89 1.14
C THR A 150 33.12 25.37 1.09
N GLU A 151 32.68 24.74 2.17
CA GLU A 151 32.62 23.27 2.27
C GLU A 151 31.43 22.69 1.51
N GLY A 152 31.65 21.51 0.96
CA GLY A 152 30.60 20.61 0.53
C GLY A 152 29.77 20.14 1.72
N LYS A 153 28.46 20.06 1.52
CA LYS A 153 27.54 19.38 2.43
C LYS A 153 27.61 17.88 2.25
N THR A 154 27.73 17.16 3.36
CA THR A 154 27.50 15.72 3.45
C THR A 154 26.09 15.37 3.01
N GLY A 155 26.00 14.30 2.22
CA GLY A 155 24.79 13.60 1.87
C GLY A 155 23.96 13.21 3.09
N LYS A 156 22.67 12.93 2.89
CA LYS A 156 21.85 12.41 3.98
C LYS A 156 21.74 10.90 3.85
N ASP A 157 21.69 10.22 4.98
CA ASP A 157 21.47 8.78 5.00
C ASP A 157 20.05 8.43 4.54
N GLY A 158 19.92 7.35 3.77
CA GLY A 158 18.65 6.75 3.41
C GLY A 158 17.90 6.28 4.65
N ASP A 159 16.56 6.30 4.60
CA ASP A 159 15.79 5.73 5.70
C ASP A 159 15.77 4.20 5.60
N ASN A 160 15.71 3.51 6.72
CA ASN A 160 15.56 2.05 6.74
C ASN A 160 14.17 1.64 6.22
N GLY A 161 14.10 0.45 5.63
CA GLY A 161 12.85 -0.23 5.36
C GLY A 161 12.22 -0.78 6.65
N GLU A 162 10.90 -0.72 6.75
CA GLU A 162 10.18 -1.32 7.87
C GLU A 162 10.16 -2.85 7.72
N HIS A 163 10.09 -3.57 8.85
CA HIS A 163 9.89 -5.02 8.82
C HIS A 163 8.46 -5.36 8.39
N GLY A 164 8.30 -6.49 7.70
CA GLY A 164 7.00 -7.11 7.50
C GLY A 164 6.47 -7.68 8.82
N GLU A 165 5.16 -7.62 9.00
CA GLU A 165 4.49 -8.16 10.18
C GLU A 165 4.34 -9.68 10.06
N ASP A 166 4.34 -10.37 11.21
CA ASP A 166 3.97 -11.78 11.27
C ASP A 166 2.48 -11.96 10.93
N ALA A 167 2.15 -13.08 10.31
CA ALA A 167 0.77 -13.47 10.08
C ALA A 167 0.05 -13.88 11.39
N GLN A 168 -1.28 -13.93 11.32
CA GLN A 168 -2.13 -14.24 12.45
C GLN A 168 -2.46 -15.73 12.49
N ALA A 169 -2.08 -16.41 13.56
CA ALA A 169 -2.46 -17.80 13.78
C ALA A 169 -3.97 -17.90 14.05
N ALA A 170 -4.64 -18.91 13.49
CA ALA A 170 -6.08 -19.04 13.62
C ALA A 170 -6.58 -20.48 13.65
N ARG A 171 -7.73 -20.66 14.29
CA ARG A 171 -8.57 -21.85 14.19
C ARG A 171 -9.82 -21.51 13.40
N LEU A 172 -10.13 -22.31 12.39
CA LEU A 172 -11.29 -22.14 11.54
C LEU A 172 -12.21 -23.35 11.66
N HIS A 173 -13.52 -23.08 11.71
CA HIS A 173 -14.56 -24.09 11.66
C HIS A 173 -15.41 -23.85 10.41
N ILE A 174 -15.55 -24.88 9.58
CA ILE A 174 -16.27 -24.79 8.30
C ILE A 174 -17.46 -25.73 8.33
N TRP A 175 -18.64 -25.21 8.07
CA TRP A 175 -19.87 -26.00 7.95
C TRP A 175 -20.76 -25.44 6.84
N LYS A 176 -21.84 -26.15 6.57
CA LYS A 176 -22.81 -25.82 5.53
C LYS A 176 -24.21 -25.71 6.12
N GLU A 177 -24.97 -24.72 5.68
CA GLU A 177 -26.41 -24.60 5.89
C GLU A 177 -27.03 -24.35 4.51
N ASP A 178 -27.91 -25.25 4.06
CA ASP A 178 -28.43 -25.29 2.69
C ASP A 178 -27.31 -25.22 1.63
N ASP A 179 -27.34 -24.20 0.77
CA ASP A 179 -26.34 -23.97 -0.26
C ASP A 179 -25.15 -23.12 0.21
N MET A 180 -25.26 -22.47 1.37
CA MET A 180 -24.23 -21.59 1.92
C MET A 180 -23.18 -22.36 2.71
N CYS A 181 -21.92 -22.05 2.46
CA CYS A 181 -20.81 -22.45 3.33
C CYS A 181 -20.48 -21.31 4.27
N TYR A 182 -20.32 -21.61 5.55
CA TYR A 182 -19.89 -20.68 6.57
C TYR A 182 -18.50 -21.05 7.10
N VAL A 183 -17.70 -20.04 7.39
CA VAL A 183 -16.38 -20.18 8.00
C VAL A 183 -16.29 -19.30 9.23
N ARG A 184 -16.29 -19.93 10.40
CA ARG A 184 -16.03 -19.25 11.67
C ARG A 184 -14.54 -19.25 11.97
N THR A 185 -13.95 -18.08 12.08
CA THR A 185 -12.51 -17.88 12.29
C THR A 185 -12.26 -17.31 13.68
N GLU A 186 -11.42 -18.00 14.45
CA GLU A 186 -10.94 -17.57 15.76
C GLU A 186 -9.44 -17.29 15.65
N ILE A 187 -9.07 -16.02 15.75
CA ILE A 187 -7.65 -15.62 15.75
C ILE A 187 -7.08 -15.88 17.14
N ILE A 188 -5.95 -16.57 17.19
CA ILE A 188 -5.32 -16.96 18.46
C ILE A 188 -4.84 -15.71 19.19
N GLY A 189 -5.35 -15.51 20.40
CA GLY A 189 -5.07 -14.33 21.23
C GLY A 189 -6.20 -13.29 21.21
N GLU A 190 -7.14 -13.40 20.26
CA GLU A 190 -8.34 -12.57 20.22
C GLU A 190 -9.52 -13.28 20.90
N LYS A 191 -10.48 -12.49 21.39
CA LYS A 191 -11.71 -13.00 22.02
C LYS A 191 -12.89 -13.07 21.05
N THR A 192 -12.77 -12.40 19.90
CA THR A 192 -13.82 -12.27 18.90
C THR A 192 -13.68 -13.38 17.87
N ALA A 193 -14.82 -13.89 17.41
CA ALA A 193 -14.88 -14.80 16.27
C ALA A 193 -15.47 -14.07 15.07
N TYR A 194 -14.97 -14.39 13.89
CA TYR A 194 -15.40 -13.79 12.63
C TYR A 194 -16.13 -14.82 11.76
N TYR A 195 -17.14 -14.39 11.01
CA TYR A 195 -18.08 -15.24 10.29
C TYR A 195 -18.12 -14.93 8.80
N TYR A 196 -17.33 -15.64 8.03
CA TYR A 196 -17.32 -15.51 6.57
C TYR A 196 -18.30 -16.49 5.94
N GLN A 197 -18.75 -16.19 4.72
CA GLN A 197 -19.67 -17.07 4.01
C GLN A 197 -19.49 -17.03 2.49
N THR A 198 -19.87 -18.11 1.84
CA THR A 198 -19.74 -18.27 0.39
C THR A 198 -20.74 -19.28 -0.15
N ILE A 199 -21.33 -18.98 -1.30
CA ILE A 199 -22.02 -20.00 -2.13
C ILE A 199 -21.05 -20.65 -3.12
N ASN A 200 -19.90 -20.02 -3.37
CA ASN A 200 -18.81 -20.57 -4.17
C ASN A 200 -17.90 -21.45 -3.30
N LYS A 201 -18.09 -22.77 -3.42
CA LYS A 201 -17.41 -23.78 -2.63
C LYS A 201 -16.06 -24.19 -3.23
N ASP A 202 -15.74 -23.74 -4.44
CA ASP A 202 -14.56 -24.17 -5.21
C ASP A 202 -13.31 -23.35 -4.92
N ASN A 203 -13.44 -22.23 -4.21
CA ASN A 203 -12.34 -21.29 -4.04
C ASN A 203 -12.43 -20.57 -2.68
N ILE A 204 -12.01 -21.27 -1.62
CA ILE A 204 -11.85 -20.72 -0.28
C ILE A 204 -10.34 -20.65 0.02
N VAL A 205 -9.83 -19.44 0.14
CA VAL A 205 -8.43 -19.14 0.42
C VAL A 205 -8.30 -18.63 1.84
N ILE A 206 -7.40 -19.23 2.61
CA ILE A 206 -6.97 -18.76 3.93
C ILE A 206 -5.53 -18.29 3.75
N ASP A 207 -5.32 -16.98 3.77
CA ASP A 207 -3.97 -16.42 3.68
C ASP A 207 -3.46 -16.03 5.05
N ALA A 208 -2.48 -16.78 5.53
CA ALA A 208 -1.78 -16.60 6.79
C ALA A 208 -0.27 -16.48 6.53
N SER A 209 0.10 -15.83 5.41
CA SER A 209 1.48 -15.56 5.03
C SER A 209 2.02 -14.31 5.72
N GLY A 210 3.30 -14.32 6.10
CA GLY A 210 3.94 -13.15 6.69
C GLY A 210 4.12 -12.03 5.66
N GLY A 211 4.14 -10.78 6.13
CA GLY A 211 4.33 -9.64 5.24
C GLY A 211 5.79 -9.51 4.78
N ASP A 212 6.01 -8.94 3.60
CA ASP A 212 7.35 -8.71 3.08
C ASP A 212 8.06 -7.58 3.84
N GLY A 213 9.39 -7.64 3.95
CA GLY A 213 10.21 -6.55 4.44
C GLY A 213 10.27 -5.40 3.44
N GLY A 214 10.24 -4.15 3.92
CA GLY A 214 10.42 -2.98 3.07
C GLY A 214 11.88 -2.77 2.66
N ASP A 215 12.10 -2.22 1.47
CA ASP A 215 13.45 -1.84 1.04
C ASP A 215 14.01 -0.68 1.87
N GLY A 216 15.32 -0.66 2.09
CA GLY A 216 16.05 0.50 2.55
C GLY A 216 16.13 1.59 1.46
N GLY A 217 16.12 2.85 1.88
CA GLY A 217 16.28 4.00 0.99
C GLY A 217 17.75 4.25 0.65
N ASN A 218 18.01 4.83 -0.51
CA ASN A 218 19.36 5.20 -0.92
C ASN A 218 19.88 6.44 -0.17
N GLY A 219 21.16 6.42 0.19
CA GLY A 219 21.88 7.57 0.70
C GLY A 219 22.07 8.64 -0.37
N GLY A 220 21.97 9.90 0.02
CA GLY A 220 22.16 11.04 -0.89
C GLY A 220 23.64 11.36 -1.09
N ASP A 221 23.99 11.93 -2.24
CA ASP A 221 25.36 12.30 -2.54
C ASP A 221 25.86 13.49 -1.71
N GLY A 222 27.15 13.45 -1.42
CA GLY A 222 27.92 14.57 -0.92
C GLY A 222 28.12 15.62 -2.00
N SER A 223 28.05 16.90 -1.60
CA SER A 223 28.25 18.00 -2.56
C SER A 223 29.70 18.42 -2.67
N ARG A 224 30.02 19.00 -3.83
CA ARG A 224 31.36 19.50 -4.10
C ARG A 224 31.75 20.64 -3.16
N GLY A 225 33.02 20.69 -2.78
CA GLY A 225 33.65 21.86 -2.17
C GLY A 225 33.82 23.04 -3.14
N SER A 226 33.91 24.23 -2.59
CA SER A 226 34.11 25.49 -3.33
C SER A 226 35.48 25.58 -3.96
N LYS A 227 35.59 26.17 -5.15
CA LYS A 227 36.90 26.50 -5.70
C LYS A 227 37.56 27.59 -4.86
N GLY A 228 38.87 27.46 -4.65
CA GLY A 228 39.68 28.52 -4.09
C GLY A 228 39.76 29.70 -5.05
N LYS A 229 39.92 30.90 -4.50
CA LYS A 229 40.10 32.12 -5.29
C LYS A 229 41.03 33.10 -4.57
N ILE A 230 41.77 33.87 -5.35
CA ILE A 230 42.57 34.99 -4.86
C ILE A 230 41.96 36.25 -5.47
N VAL A 231 41.52 37.17 -4.62
CA VAL A 231 40.97 38.47 -5.03
C VAL A 231 41.76 39.54 -4.29
N GLU A 232 42.51 40.35 -5.03
CA GLU A 232 43.49 41.28 -4.46
C GLU A 232 44.45 40.53 -3.51
N ASP A 233 44.58 40.97 -2.26
CA ASP A 233 45.42 40.32 -1.24
C ASP A 233 44.69 39.24 -0.42
N LYS A 234 43.41 38.98 -0.70
CA LYS A 234 42.61 38.00 0.04
C LYS A 234 42.62 36.63 -0.63
N LYS A 235 43.11 35.63 0.10
CA LYS A 235 43.10 34.22 -0.29
C LYS A 235 41.90 33.51 0.32
N TYR A 236 41.03 33.00 -0.51
CA TYR A 236 39.94 32.10 -0.13
C TYR A 236 40.36 30.68 -0.48
N SER A 237 40.61 29.84 0.52
CA SER A 237 40.97 28.44 0.30
C SER A 237 39.82 27.69 -0.39
N PRO A 238 40.12 26.67 -1.22
CA PRO A 238 39.08 25.74 -1.62
C PRO A 238 38.49 25.03 -0.40
N GLY A 239 37.23 24.65 -0.50
CA GLY A 239 36.61 23.79 0.52
C GLY A 239 36.70 22.31 0.17
N ASP A 240 36.56 21.48 1.17
CA ASP A 240 36.49 20.03 1.06
C ASP A 240 35.11 19.62 0.49
N GLY A 241 35.06 18.47 -0.16
CA GLY A 241 33.81 17.84 -0.57
C GLY A 241 33.09 17.22 0.62
N GLY A 242 31.77 17.21 0.59
CA GLY A 242 30.98 16.53 1.60
C GLY A 242 31.01 15.01 1.40
N ASP A 243 30.87 14.26 2.49
CA ASP A 243 30.77 12.80 2.43
C ASP A 243 29.45 12.37 1.75
N GLY A 244 29.43 11.17 1.17
CA GLY A 244 28.19 10.53 0.74
C GLY A 244 27.39 10.02 1.94
N GLY A 245 26.06 10.02 1.84
CA GLY A 245 25.20 9.41 2.85
C GLY A 245 25.25 7.89 2.80
N ASN A 246 24.97 7.24 3.92
CA ASN A 246 24.79 5.78 3.97
C ASN A 246 23.44 5.38 3.38
N GLY A 247 23.35 4.18 2.81
CA GLY A 247 22.07 3.56 2.48
C GLY A 247 21.35 3.08 3.74
N GLY A 248 20.03 3.04 3.69
CA GLY A 248 19.19 2.50 4.75
C GLY A 248 19.19 0.97 4.75
N ASP A 249 19.03 0.37 5.92
CA ASP A 249 18.93 -1.07 6.08
C ASP A 249 17.60 -1.60 5.51
N ALA A 250 17.61 -2.84 5.03
CA ALA A 250 16.42 -3.55 4.60
C ALA A 250 15.56 -4.05 5.78
N GLY A 251 14.26 -4.14 5.54
CA GLY A 251 13.32 -4.80 6.42
C GLY A 251 13.43 -6.32 6.38
N ASN A 252 13.23 -6.98 7.54
CA ASN A 252 13.02 -8.43 7.60
C ASN A 252 11.60 -8.77 7.09
N GLY A 253 11.44 -9.95 6.51
CA GLY A 253 10.12 -10.52 6.24
C GLY A 253 9.49 -11.09 7.51
N GLY A 254 8.17 -10.99 7.60
CA GLY A 254 7.37 -11.55 8.68
C GLY A 254 7.18 -13.06 8.55
N ASN A 255 6.91 -13.75 9.65
CA ASN A 255 6.69 -15.20 9.64
C ASN A 255 5.25 -15.53 9.21
N GLY A 256 5.10 -16.64 8.49
CA GLY A 256 3.80 -17.26 8.27
C GLY A 256 3.27 -17.92 9.54
N ALA A 257 1.96 -18.12 9.61
CA ALA A 257 1.31 -18.56 10.85
C ALA A 257 0.80 -20.02 10.82
N ALA A 258 0.52 -20.52 12.02
CA ALA A 258 -0.14 -21.80 12.21
C ALA A 258 -1.66 -21.67 11.94
N VAL A 259 -2.18 -22.57 11.11
CA VAL A 259 -3.61 -22.61 10.77
C VAL A 259 -4.16 -23.99 11.07
N GLU A 260 -5.22 -24.04 11.88
CA GLU A 260 -6.01 -25.24 12.16
C GLU A 260 -7.40 -25.10 11.53
N VAL A 261 -7.79 -26.02 10.66
CA VAL A 261 -9.11 -26.06 10.02
C VAL A 261 -9.85 -27.32 10.44
N ILE A 262 -11.06 -27.12 10.98
CA ILE A 262 -11.98 -28.18 11.39
C ILE A 262 -13.20 -28.11 10.47
N VAL A 263 -13.33 -29.08 9.58
CA VAL A 263 -14.44 -29.16 8.63
C VAL A 263 -15.51 -30.08 9.20
N HIS A 264 -16.75 -29.59 9.30
CA HIS A 264 -17.89 -30.40 9.71
C HIS A 264 -18.18 -31.47 8.66
N PRO A 265 -18.65 -32.68 9.05
CA PRO A 265 -18.99 -33.73 8.08
C PRO A 265 -19.97 -33.32 6.98
N ASN A 266 -20.84 -32.33 7.22
CA ASN A 266 -21.79 -31.83 6.21
C ASN A 266 -21.19 -30.88 5.17
N ALA A 267 -19.92 -30.52 5.30
CA ALA A 267 -19.17 -29.65 4.40
C ALA A 267 -17.89 -30.32 3.90
N GLN A 268 -17.83 -31.65 3.97
CA GLN A 268 -16.62 -32.43 3.67
C GLN A 268 -16.13 -32.23 2.22
N GLU A 269 -17.03 -31.88 1.29
CA GLU A 269 -16.69 -31.58 -0.10
C GLU A 269 -15.67 -30.43 -0.24
N ILE A 270 -15.59 -29.54 0.75
CA ILE A 270 -14.72 -28.36 0.76
C ILE A 270 -13.25 -28.71 0.96
N LEU A 271 -12.93 -29.86 1.57
CA LEU A 271 -11.56 -30.24 1.89
C LEU A 271 -10.61 -30.21 0.68
N SER A 272 -11.11 -30.65 -0.48
CA SER A 272 -10.34 -30.67 -1.74
C SER A 272 -10.18 -29.31 -2.42
N ARG A 273 -10.81 -28.27 -1.86
CA ARG A 273 -10.98 -26.93 -2.47
C ARG A 273 -10.44 -25.81 -1.58
N LEU A 274 -9.88 -26.17 -0.41
CA LEU A 274 -9.22 -25.24 0.49
C LEU A 274 -7.80 -24.97 0.01
N VAL A 275 -7.47 -23.69 -0.09
CA VAL A 275 -6.10 -23.22 -0.27
C VAL A 275 -5.66 -22.52 1.00
N ILE A 276 -4.57 -22.98 1.61
CA ILE A 276 -3.98 -22.35 2.78
C ILE A 276 -2.59 -21.88 2.40
N LEU A 277 -2.37 -20.56 2.47
CA LEU A 277 -1.08 -19.92 2.27
C LEU A 277 -0.53 -19.56 3.63
N ASN A 278 0.70 -19.97 3.95
CA ASN A 278 1.32 -19.62 5.23
C ASN A 278 2.85 -19.47 5.10
N LYS A 279 3.28 -18.84 4.01
CA LYS A 279 4.70 -18.62 3.74
C LYS A 279 5.27 -17.50 4.59
N GLY A 280 6.56 -17.55 4.86
CA GLY A 280 7.28 -16.38 5.38
C GLY A 280 7.36 -15.30 4.30
N GLY A 281 7.30 -14.04 4.71
CA GLY A 281 7.48 -12.91 3.83
C GLY A 281 8.91 -12.80 3.32
N GLU A 282 9.07 -12.17 2.17
CA GLU A 282 10.36 -11.91 1.56
C GLU A 282 11.12 -10.81 2.32
N VAL A 283 12.43 -10.76 2.11
CA VAL A 283 13.30 -9.72 2.68
C VAL A 283 13.33 -8.51 1.75
N GLY A 284 13.36 -7.30 2.32
CA GLY A 284 13.56 -6.08 1.53
C GLY A 284 14.98 -5.96 0.97
N GLU A 285 15.18 -5.10 -0.02
CA GLU A 285 16.51 -4.79 -0.53
C GLU A 285 17.20 -3.70 0.28
N ALA A 286 18.50 -3.83 0.54
CA ALA A 286 19.26 -2.82 1.27
C ALA A 286 19.59 -1.61 0.37
N GLY A 287 19.44 -0.40 0.91
CA GLY A 287 19.71 0.83 0.18
C GLY A 287 21.20 1.02 -0.13
N ASP A 288 21.49 1.61 -1.28
CA ASP A 288 22.86 1.94 -1.68
C ASP A 288 23.34 3.25 -1.04
N PHE A 289 24.66 3.44 -1.00
CA PHE A 289 25.28 4.65 -0.46
C PHE A 289 25.34 5.78 -1.52
N GLY A 290 25.40 7.02 -1.03
CA GLY A 290 25.66 8.19 -1.87
C GLY A 290 27.13 8.35 -2.24
N GLU A 291 27.38 8.97 -3.38
CA GLU A 291 28.75 9.28 -3.83
C GLU A 291 29.37 10.41 -2.99
N PRO A 292 30.70 10.37 -2.75
CA PRO A 292 31.40 11.47 -2.12
C PRO A 292 31.47 12.71 -3.02
N GLY A 293 31.31 13.87 -2.40
CA GLY A 293 31.55 15.16 -3.04
C GLY A 293 33.04 15.37 -3.33
N LYS A 294 33.37 15.94 -4.49
CA LYS A 294 34.76 16.29 -4.82
C LYS A 294 35.22 17.54 -4.08
N GLY A 295 36.50 17.60 -3.76
CA GLY A 295 37.17 18.79 -3.26
C GLY A 295 37.11 19.97 -4.24
N GLY A 296 37.22 21.15 -3.65
CA GLY A 296 37.39 22.41 -4.35
C GLY A 296 38.71 22.47 -5.10
N LYS A 297 38.69 22.93 -6.35
CA LYS A 297 39.93 23.21 -7.10
C LYS A 297 40.63 24.45 -6.53
N PRO A 298 41.94 24.42 -6.25
CA PRO A 298 42.69 25.52 -5.67
C PRO A 298 43.00 26.59 -6.72
N ALA A 299 43.24 27.81 -6.25
CA ALA A 299 43.98 28.82 -7.02
C ALA A 299 45.50 28.60 -6.88
N ALA A 300 46.30 29.29 -7.70
CA ALA A 300 47.76 29.14 -7.68
C ALA A 300 48.34 29.36 -6.27
N GLY A 301 49.16 28.42 -5.81
CA GLY A 301 49.79 28.46 -4.48
C GLY A 301 48.88 28.06 -3.32
N GLN A 302 47.66 27.57 -3.57
CA GLN A 302 46.80 26.95 -2.57
C GLN A 302 46.86 25.42 -2.64
N LYS A 303 46.51 24.74 -1.55
CA LYS A 303 46.32 23.28 -1.52
C LYS A 303 44.91 22.94 -2.00
N ASP A 304 44.75 21.78 -2.63
CA ASP A 304 43.43 21.25 -3.00
C ASP A 304 42.54 21.06 -1.78
N GLY A 305 41.23 21.24 -1.96
CA GLY A 305 40.25 20.69 -1.04
C GLY A 305 40.23 19.17 -1.14
N LYS A 306 39.94 18.49 -0.04
CA LYS A 306 39.85 17.03 0.02
C LYS A 306 38.53 16.55 -0.57
N ASP A 307 38.52 15.39 -1.19
CA ASP A 307 37.28 14.70 -1.52
C ASP A 307 36.63 14.18 -0.23
N GLY A 308 35.30 14.13 -0.23
CA GLY A 308 34.54 13.49 0.84
C GLY A 308 34.76 11.98 0.85
N LYS A 309 34.26 11.33 1.90
CA LYS A 309 34.24 9.88 2.05
C LYS A 309 32.98 9.29 1.46
N GLN A 310 33.12 8.10 0.89
CA GLN A 310 31.99 7.31 0.43
C GLN A 310 31.18 6.82 1.63
N GLY A 311 29.86 6.77 1.49
CA GLY A 311 28.99 6.12 2.48
C GLY A 311 29.08 4.59 2.44
N HIS A 312 28.27 3.94 3.27
CA HIS A 312 28.15 2.48 3.33
C HIS A 312 26.78 2.02 2.84
N LYS A 313 26.74 0.88 2.17
CA LYS A 313 25.49 0.21 1.82
C LYS A 313 24.77 -0.21 3.12
N GLY A 314 23.45 -0.16 3.11
CA GLY A 314 22.63 -0.68 4.22
C GLY A 314 22.83 -2.18 4.43
N ALA A 315 22.44 -2.66 5.60
CA ALA A 315 22.44 -4.08 5.92
C ALA A 315 21.25 -4.81 5.27
N GLU A 316 21.48 -6.06 4.86
CA GLU A 316 20.41 -6.95 4.43
C GLU A 316 19.55 -7.41 5.62
N GLY A 317 18.25 -7.57 5.37
CA GLY A 317 17.33 -8.16 6.33
C GLY A 317 17.39 -9.68 6.33
N LYS A 318 16.40 -10.31 6.95
CA LYS A 318 16.22 -11.76 6.97
C LYS A 318 14.85 -12.13 6.41
N PRO A 319 14.74 -13.20 5.62
CA PRO A 319 13.44 -13.70 5.20
C PRO A 319 12.64 -14.23 6.40
N GLY A 320 11.33 -14.13 6.31
CA GLY A 320 10.41 -14.73 7.25
C GLY A 320 10.47 -16.25 7.21
N LYS A 321 10.05 -16.90 8.30
CA LYS A 321 9.90 -18.36 8.32
C LYS A 321 8.49 -18.74 7.87
N ASP A 322 8.41 -19.80 7.06
CA ASP A 322 7.14 -20.46 6.79
C ASP A 322 6.48 -20.91 8.10
N GLY A 323 5.15 -20.81 8.14
CA GLY A 323 4.35 -21.41 9.19
C GLY A 323 4.47 -22.94 9.16
N PRO A 324 4.13 -23.63 10.27
CA PRO A 324 4.08 -25.08 10.28
C PRO A 324 3.05 -25.59 9.27
N THR A 325 3.18 -26.85 8.83
CA THR A 325 2.18 -27.47 7.93
C THR A 325 0.77 -27.28 8.50
N PRO A 326 -0.16 -26.69 7.73
CA PRO A 326 -1.53 -26.50 8.19
C PRO A 326 -2.20 -27.81 8.59
N VAL A 327 -2.99 -27.78 9.66
CA VAL A 327 -3.71 -28.95 10.15
C VAL A 327 -5.15 -28.88 9.66
N ILE A 328 -5.55 -29.81 8.80
CA ILE A 328 -6.93 -29.92 8.31
C ILE A 328 -7.51 -31.23 8.81
N LYS A 329 -8.65 -31.17 9.50
CA LYS A 329 -9.34 -32.37 10.01
C LYS A 329 -10.85 -32.27 9.85
N THR A 330 -11.49 -33.42 9.69
CA THR A 330 -12.95 -33.53 9.80
C THR A 330 -13.33 -33.76 11.25
N GLY A 331 -14.35 -33.05 11.74
CA GLY A 331 -14.84 -33.21 13.10
C GLY A 331 -16.23 -32.64 13.29
N SER A 332 -17.07 -33.33 14.05
CA SER A 332 -18.41 -32.84 14.40
C SER A 332 -18.32 -31.75 15.46
N PHE A 333 -19.12 -30.69 15.29
CA PHE A 333 -19.27 -29.59 16.23
C PHE A 333 -20.67 -28.99 16.07
N ASP A 334 -21.17 -28.35 17.13
CA ASP A 334 -22.52 -27.79 17.16
C ASP A 334 -22.50 -26.30 16.78
N PHE A 335 -22.66 -26.03 15.49
CA PHE A 335 -22.65 -24.67 14.92
C PHE A 335 -23.97 -23.90 15.13
N ASN A 336 -25.02 -24.54 15.65
CA ASN A 336 -26.27 -23.85 16.01
C ASN A 336 -26.12 -22.96 17.25
N LYS A 337 -25.02 -23.12 17.99
CA LYS A 337 -24.68 -22.30 19.15
C LYS A 337 -23.87 -21.05 18.79
N TRP A 338 -23.61 -20.83 17.49
CA TRP A 338 -22.80 -19.74 16.97
C TRP A 338 -23.60 -18.78 16.11
#